data_AF-A0A847CHC4-F1
#
_entry.id   AF-A0A847CHC4-F1
#
_cell.length_a   1.000
_cell.length_b   1.000
_cell.length_c   1.000
_cell.angle_alpha   90.00
_cell.angle_beta   90.00
_cell.angle_gamma   90.00
#
_symmetry.space_group_name_H-M   'P 1'
#
loop_
_entity.id
_entity.type
_entity.pdbx_description
1 polymer ?
#
loop_
_entity_poly.entity_id
_entity_poly.type
_entity_poly.pdbx_seq_one_letter_code
_entity_poly.pdbx_strand_id
1 'polypeptide(L)'
;MTEEQNNNEELKEINFCPTCNSMVETTIIHTYNSENNMDESLHGNITEVLLSKCLNCQNPLLKKRYFQIFGGEYYLQNELQLFPNTENKAIKNCPEIVIKPYKEALKCYRAHAYDACVIMCRKGIEAICIDKGEIKGALA
;
A
#
# COMPACT_ATOMS: atom_id res chain seq x y z
N MET A 1 -22.90 -37.84 12.86
CA MET A 1 -22.22 -36.88 11.96
C MET A 1 -22.62 -35.50 12.43
N THR A 2 -21.88 -34.99 13.41
CA THR A 2 -22.07 -33.68 14.03
C THR A 2 -21.38 -32.66 13.16
N GLU A 3 -22.14 -31.70 12.64
CA GLU A 3 -21.64 -30.49 12.02
C GLU A 3 -20.94 -29.67 13.10
N GLU A 4 -19.60 -29.74 13.12
CA GLU A 4 -18.78 -28.82 13.91
C GLU A 4 -18.93 -27.43 13.28
N GLN A 5 -19.78 -26.62 13.91
CA GLN A 5 -19.84 -25.18 13.72
C GLN A 5 -18.48 -24.60 14.15
N ASN A 6 -17.55 -24.52 13.21
CA ASN A 6 -16.36 -23.69 13.36
C ASN A 6 -16.81 -22.23 13.41
N ASN A 7 -17.00 -21.71 14.62
CA ASN A 7 -16.93 -20.29 14.91
C ASN A 7 -15.50 -19.80 14.62
N ASN A 8 -15.14 -19.73 13.33
CA ASN A 8 -14.01 -18.93 12.89
C ASN A 8 -14.47 -17.48 12.97
N GLU A 9 -14.20 -16.81 14.09
CA GLU A 9 -14.27 -15.36 14.14
C GLU A 9 -13.32 -14.84 13.07
N GLU A 10 -13.89 -14.36 11.96
CA GLU A 10 -13.14 -13.72 10.89
C GLU A 10 -12.39 -12.53 11.48
N LEU A 11 -11.06 -12.64 11.59
CA LEU A 11 -10.21 -11.54 12.05
C LEU A 11 -10.33 -10.38 11.07
N LYS A 12 -10.75 -9.22 11.58
CA LYS A 12 -10.95 -8.02 10.79
C LYS A 12 -9.95 -6.93 11.14
N GLU A 13 -9.55 -6.18 10.12
CA GLU A 13 -8.66 -5.03 10.27
C GLU A 13 -9.08 -3.89 9.33
N ILE A 14 -8.78 -2.65 9.72
CA ILE A 14 -8.99 -1.48 8.87
C ILE A 14 -7.75 -1.26 8.01
N ASN A 15 -7.91 -1.28 6.69
CA ASN A 15 -6.83 -1.12 5.73
C ASN A 15 -7.21 -0.09 4.64
N PHE A 16 -6.22 0.64 4.13
CA PHE A 16 -6.43 1.46 2.94
C PHE A 16 -6.57 0.55 1.71
N CYS A 17 -7.69 0.61 1.01
CA CYS A 17 -7.90 -0.13 -0.23
C CYS A 17 -7.64 0.79 -1.43
N PRO A 18 -6.60 0.55 -2.27
CA PRO A 18 -6.34 1.42 -3.42
C PRO A 18 -7.42 1.39 -4.50
N THR A 19 -8.24 0.33 -4.58
CA THR A 19 -9.39 0.29 -5.49
C THR A 19 -10.53 1.18 -5.00
N CYS A 20 -10.84 1.14 -3.69
CA CYS A 20 -11.87 2.00 -3.12
C CYS A 20 -11.37 3.44 -2.91
N ASN A 21 -10.04 3.62 -2.89
CA ASN A 21 -9.35 4.84 -2.51
C ASN A 21 -9.74 5.33 -1.10
N SER A 22 -10.02 4.42 -0.17
CA SER A 22 -10.52 4.75 1.18
C SER A 22 -10.04 3.75 2.24
N MET A 23 -10.15 4.13 3.51
CA MET A 23 -9.98 3.19 4.64
C MET A 23 -11.21 2.33 4.75
N VAL A 24 -11.03 1.00 4.70
CA VAL A 24 -12.11 0.02 4.68
C VAL A 24 -11.84 -1.11 5.67
N GLU A 25 -12.90 -1.73 6.17
CA GLU A 25 -12.78 -2.99 6.88
C GLU A 25 -12.38 -4.11 5.92
N THR A 26 -11.49 -4.97 6.37
CA THR A 26 -10.99 -6.13 5.62
C THR A 26 -10.99 -7.37 6.50
N THR A 27 -11.29 -8.52 5.92
CA THR A 27 -11.17 -9.82 6.60
C THR A 27 -9.84 -10.46 6.24
N ILE A 28 -9.08 -10.92 7.23
CA ILE A 28 -7.88 -11.75 7.02
C ILE A 28 -8.34 -13.15 6.61
N ILE A 29 -7.94 -13.56 5.40
CA ILE A 29 -8.20 -14.91 4.86
C ILE A 29 -7.10 -15.86 5.32
N HIS A 30 -5.85 -15.39 5.31
CA HIS A 30 -4.69 -16.22 5.64
C HIS A 30 -3.54 -15.40 6.18
N THR A 31 -2.78 -16.02 7.08
CA THR A 31 -1.56 -15.46 7.68
C THR A 31 -0.44 -16.49 7.53
N TYR A 32 0.66 -16.05 6.94
CA TYR A 32 1.91 -16.81 6.86
C TYR A 32 2.95 -16.16 7.77
N ASN A 33 3.56 -16.94 8.66
CA ASN A 33 4.66 -16.50 9.51
C ASN A 33 5.95 -17.14 9.04
N SER A 34 7.01 -16.35 8.85
CA SER A 34 8.35 -16.88 8.63
C SER A 34 8.85 -17.63 9.88
N GLU A 35 9.84 -18.49 9.70
CA GLU A 35 10.54 -19.09 10.84
C GLU A 35 11.04 -18.00 11.80
N ASN A 36 10.83 -18.22 13.09
CA ASN A 36 11.26 -17.32 14.15
C ASN A 36 12.78 -17.43 14.32
N ASN A 37 13.50 -16.39 13.92
CA ASN A 37 14.92 -16.27 14.23
C ASN A 37 15.05 -15.65 15.62
N MET A 38 14.87 -16.46 16.68
CA MET A 38 15.00 -16.04 18.06
C MET A 38 16.28 -16.62 18.67
N ASP A 39 17.07 -15.79 19.34
CA ASP A 39 18.24 -16.22 20.08
C ASP A 39 17.89 -16.68 21.51
N GLU A 40 18.89 -17.21 22.23
CA GLU A 40 18.73 -17.66 23.62
C GLU A 40 18.32 -16.53 24.58
N SER A 41 18.53 -15.27 24.19
CA SER A 41 18.14 -14.09 24.96
C SER A 41 16.72 -13.60 24.61
N LEU A 42 15.94 -14.37 23.85
CA LEU A 42 14.59 -14.02 23.37
C LEU A 42 14.58 -12.75 22.50
N HIS A 43 15.67 -12.47 21.80
CA HIS A 43 15.77 -11.41 20.82
C HIS A 43 15.72 -12.00 19.42
N GLY A 44 15.04 -11.32 18.50
CA GLY A 44 14.85 -11.89 17.18
C GLY A 44 14.07 -11.03 16.21
N ASN A 45 13.72 -11.63 15.08
CA ASN A 45 12.81 -11.05 14.11
C ASN A 45 11.86 -12.11 13.56
N ILE A 46 10.67 -11.65 13.19
CA ILE A 46 9.68 -12.44 12.49
C ILE A 46 9.08 -11.58 11.38
N THR A 47 8.84 -12.22 10.24
CA THR A 47 8.09 -11.64 9.14
C THR A 47 6.73 -12.32 9.06
N GLU A 48 5.67 -11.53 9.09
CA GLU A 48 4.31 -11.98 8.87
C GLU A 48 3.82 -11.49 7.49
N VAL A 49 3.13 -12.35 6.76
CA VAL A 49 2.49 -12.02 5.48
C VAL A 49 1.01 -12.31 5.60
N LEU A 50 0.17 -11.28 5.40
CA LEU A 50 -1.28 -11.39 5.54
C LEU A 50 -1.95 -11.24 4.17
N LEU A 51 -2.80 -12.20 3.84
CA LEU A 51 -3.75 -12.11 2.74
C LEU A 51 -5.12 -11.74 3.31
N SER A 52 -5.65 -10.59 2.90
CA SER A 52 -6.96 -10.11 3.32
C SER A 52 -7.85 -9.73 2.14
N LYS A 53 -9.15 -9.61 2.41
CA LYS A 53 -10.18 -9.22 1.44
C LYS A 53 -10.85 -7.93 1.86
N CYS A 54 -10.95 -6.96 0.96
CA CYS A 54 -11.75 -5.76 1.16
C CYS A 54 -13.24 -6.11 1.33
N LEU A 55 -13.89 -5.69 2.40
CA LEU A 55 -15.32 -5.96 2.57
C LEU A 55 -16.22 -5.09 1.68
N ASN A 56 -15.70 -3.96 1.17
CA ASN A 56 -16.43 -3.09 0.23
C ASN A 56 -16.37 -3.60 -1.22
N CYS A 57 -15.17 -3.67 -1.80
CA CYS A 57 -15.00 -4.04 -3.22
C CYS A 57 -14.58 -5.49 -3.47
N GLN A 58 -14.37 -6.29 -2.42
CA GLN A 58 -13.95 -7.69 -2.49
C GLN A 58 -12.57 -7.95 -3.13
N ASN A 59 -11.82 -6.91 -3.49
CA ASN A 59 -10.45 -7.08 -4.00
C ASN A 59 -9.49 -7.56 -2.90
N PRO A 60 -8.49 -8.38 -3.27
CA PRO A 60 -7.50 -8.87 -2.33
C PRO A 60 -6.47 -7.81 -1.98
N LEU A 61 -5.96 -7.88 -0.75
CA LEU A 61 -4.81 -7.13 -0.27
C LEU A 61 -3.76 -8.11 0.26
N LEU A 62 -2.50 -7.86 -0.04
CA LEU A 62 -1.38 -8.62 0.49
C LEU A 62 -0.47 -7.67 1.26
N LYS A 63 -0.25 -7.94 2.54
CA LYS A 63 0.61 -7.15 3.41
C LYS A 63 1.76 -7.97 3.95
N LYS A 64 2.86 -7.29 4.24
CA LYS A 64 4.03 -7.84 4.92
C LYS A 64 4.33 -6.98 6.14
N ARG A 65 4.31 -7.59 7.32
CA ARG A 65 4.68 -6.98 8.59
C ARG A 65 6.03 -7.54 9.03
N TYR A 66 6.86 -6.65 9.56
CA TYR A 66 8.13 -7.01 10.16
C TYR A 66 8.06 -6.67 11.63
N PHE A 67 8.24 -7.69 12.47
CA PHE A 67 8.32 -7.51 13.91
C PHE A 67 9.73 -7.78 14.40
N GLN A 68 10.16 -6.97 15.35
CA GLN A 68 11.35 -7.22 16.14
C GLN A 68 10.92 -7.78 17.49
N ILE A 69 11.61 -8.81 17.96
CA ILE A 69 11.32 -9.47 19.22
C ILE A 69 12.36 -9.01 20.23
N PHE A 70 11.89 -8.51 21.38
CA PHE A 70 12.73 -8.09 22.50
C PHE A 70 12.16 -8.69 23.79
N GLY A 71 12.93 -9.53 24.48
CA GLY A 71 12.49 -10.15 25.73
C GLY A 71 11.21 -11.00 25.58
N GLY A 72 10.98 -11.56 24.39
CA GLY A 72 9.77 -12.34 24.08
C GLY A 72 8.55 -11.52 23.62
N GLU A 73 8.62 -10.19 23.63
CA GLU A 73 7.55 -9.32 23.13
C GLU A 73 7.77 -8.90 21.68
N TYR A 74 6.68 -8.80 20.90
CA TYR A 74 6.69 -8.47 19.48
C TYR A 74 6.44 -6.99 19.25
N TYR A 75 7.37 -6.31 18.59
CA TYR A 75 7.30 -4.90 18.26
C TYR A 75 7.23 -4.71 16.75
N LEU A 76 6.11 -4.18 16.24
CA LEU A 76 5.94 -3.89 14.81
C LEU A 76 6.91 -2.78 14.38
N GLN A 77 7.86 -3.11 13.51
CA GLN A 77 8.85 -2.16 12.99
C GLN A 77 8.39 -1.54 11.68
N ASN A 78 7.78 -2.34 10.81
CA ASN A 78 7.39 -1.89 9.47
C ASN A 78 6.20 -2.70 8.96
N GLU A 79 5.34 -2.05 8.18
CA GLU A 79 4.24 -2.65 7.44
C GLU A 79 4.27 -2.16 5.99
N LEU A 80 4.26 -3.11 5.05
CA LEU A 80 4.27 -2.84 3.61
C LEU A 80 3.09 -3.55 2.93
N GLN A 81 2.37 -2.83 2.08
CA GLN A 81 1.38 -3.44 1.18
C GLN A 81 2.07 -3.90 -0.11
N LEU A 82 2.12 -5.21 -0.31
CA LEU A 82 2.68 -5.87 -1.50
C LEU A 82 1.67 -5.88 -2.67
N PHE A 83 0.38 -6.00 -2.37
CA PHE A 83 -0.69 -6.00 -3.37
C PHE A 83 -1.96 -5.28 -2.85
N PRO A 84 -2.68 -4.52 -3.71
CA PRO A 84 -2.24 -4.08 -5.02
C PRO A 84 -1.03 -3.15 -4.89
N ASN A 85 -0.08 -3.29 -5.81
CA ASN A 85 1.15 -2.52 -5.76
C ASN A 85 0.85 -1.04 -6.02
N THR A 86 1.05 -0.20 -5.01
CA THR A 86 0.88 1.25 -5.13
C THR A 86 2.14 1.97 -5.61
N GLU A 87 3.27 1.27 -5.72
CA GLU A 87 4.50 1.83 -6.27
C GLU A 87 4.47 1.81 -7.80
N ASN A 88 4.55 3.00 -8.40
CA ASN A 88 4.69 3.12 -9.85
C ASN A 88 6.18 3.06 -10.23
N LYS A 89 6.59 1.97 -10.88
CA LYS A 89 7.98 1.76 -11.33
C LYS A 89 8.48 2.85 -12.28
N ALA A 90 7.60 3.49 -13.05
CA ALA A 90 7.96 4.58 -13.97
C ALA A 90 8.57 5.79 -13.25
N ILE A 91 8.34 5.92 -11.94
CA ILE A 91 8.90 7.00 -11.12
C ILE A 91 10.41 6.84 -10.90
N LYS A 92 10.95 5.60 -10.90
CA LYS A 92 12.33 5.35 -10.45
C LYS A 92 13.40 6.10 -11.26
N ASN A 93 13.16 6.31 -12.55
CA ASN A 93 14.07 7.04 -13.46
C ASN A 93 13.45 8.34 -13.98
N CYS A 94 12.44 8.85 -13.28
CA CYS A 94 11.70 10.03 -13.70
C CYS A 94 12.48 11.32 -13.37
N PRO A 95 12.64 12.25 -14.33
CA PRO A 95 13.24 13.57 -14.07
C PRO A 95 12.52 14.31 -12.94
N GLU A 96 13.26 15.11 -12.17
CA GLU A 96 12.71 15.83 -11.00
C GLU A 96 11.57 16.79 -11.36
N ILE A 97 11.64 17.41 -12.55
CA ILE A 97 10.58 18.31 -13.04
C ILE A 97 9.25 17.58 -13.23
N VAL A 98 9.29 16.28 -13.55
CA VAL A 98 8.11 15.44 -13.79
C VAL A 98 7.65 14.74 -12.50
N ILE A 99 8.57 14.31 -11.63
CA ILE A 99 8.21 13.54 -10.43
C ILE A 99 7.40 14.36 -9.43
N LYS A 100 7.67 15.66 -9.32
CA LYS A 100 7.02 16.56 -8.37
C LYS A 100 5.51 16.68 -8.63
N PRO A 101 5.04 17.10 -9.82
CA PRO A 101 3.61 17.17 -10.10
C PRO A 101 2.94 15.80 -10.00
N TYR A 102 3.61 14.71 -10.39
CA TYR A 102 3.07 13.35 -10.23
C TYR A 102 2.81 13.00 -8.75
N LYS A 103 3.78 13.26 -7.86
CA LYS A 103 3.62 13.00 -6.41
C LYS A 103 2.48 13.83 -5.81
N GLU A 104 2.32 15.08 -6.22
CA GLU A 104 1.20 15.92 -5.80
C GLU A 104 -0.14 15.41 -6.34
N ALA A 105 -0.20 14.96 -7.60
CA ALA A 105 -1.39 14.35 -8.16
C ALA A 105 -1.85 13.13 -7.35
N LEU A 106 -0.92 12.24 -6.96
CA LEU A 106 -1.23 11.10 -6.10
C LEU A 106 -1.78 11.51 -4.73
N LYS A 107 -1.26 12.57 -4.12
CA LYS A 107 -1.79 13.11 -2.86
C LYS A 107 -3.21 13.63 -3.04
N CYS A 108 -3.45 14.41 -4.09
CA CYS A 108 -4.78 14.92 -4.41
C CYS A 108 -5.78 13.80 -4.67
N TYR A 109 -5.38 12.77 -5.43
CA TYR A 109 -6.20 11.59 -5.69
C TYR A 109 -6.61 10.88 -4.39
N ARG A 110 -5.65 10.60 -3.50
CA ARG A 110 -5.91 9.97 -2.20
C ARG A 110 -6.79 10.82 -1.28
N ALA A 111 -6.69 12.14 -1.39
CA ALA A 111 -7.52 13.09 -0.65
C ALA A 111 -8.89 13.36 -1.30
N HIS A 112 -9.24 12.68 -2.40
CA HIS A 112 -10.47 12.92 -3.18
C HIS A 112 -10.58 14.36 -3.74
N ALA A 113 -9.46 15.09 -3.80
CA ALA A 113 -9.38 16.43 -4.38
C ALA A 113 -9.16 16.32 -5.90
N TYR A 114 -10.17 15.84 -6.62
CA TYR A 114 -10.03 15.42 -8.02
C TYR A 114 -9.70 16.58 -8.98
N ASP A 115 -10.26 17.77 -8.77
CA ASP A 115 -9.92 18.94 -9.60
C ASP A 115 -8.44 19.31 -9.49
N ALA A 116 -7.92 19.33 -8.25
CA ALA A 116 -6.50 19.54 -8.00
C ALA A 116 -5.63 18.41 -8.56
N CYS A 117 -6.12 17.15 -8.50
CA CYS A 117 -5.45 16.00 -9.09
C CYS A 117 -5.27 16.17 -10.61
N VAL A 118 -6.34 16.58 -11.32
CA VAL A 118 -6.30 16.78 -12.78
C VAL A 118 -5.32 17.91 -13.15
N ILE A 119 -5.33 19.01 -12.39
CA ILE A 119 -4.37 20.11 -12.58
C ILE A 119 -2.93 19.61 -12.43
N MET A 120 -2.65 18.78 -11.42
CA MET A 120 -1.31 18.22 -11.21
C MET A 120 -0.92 17.21 -12.30
N CYS A 121 -1.86 16.40 -12.79
CA CYS A 121 -1.63 15.54 -13.96
C CYS A 121 -1.25 16.35 -15.20
N ARG A 122 -1.97 17.45 -15.48
CA ARG A 122 -1.64 18.37 -16.57
C ARG A 122 -0.23 18.95 -16.41
N LYS A 123 0.11 19.47 -15.23
CA LYS A 123 1.46 19.97 -14.94
C LYS A 123 2.54 18.90 -15.12
N GLY A 124 2.22 17.65 -14.81
CA GLY A 124 3.11 16.50 -15.07
C GLY A 124 3.36 16.28 -16.56
N ILE A 125 2.32 16.38 -17.39
CA ILE A 125 2.45 16.28 -18.85
C ILE A 125 3.27 17.45 -19.40
N GLU A 126 2.99 18.68 -18.96
CA GLU A 126 3.77 19.87 -19.33
C GLU A 126 5.26 19.71 -18.97
N ALA A 127 5.54 19.18 -17.78
CA ALA A 127 6.91 18.89 -17.35
C ALA A 127 7.61 17.84 -18.22
N ILE A 128 6.89 16.83 -18.72
CA ILE A 128 7.43 15.82 -19.65
C ILE A 128 7.79 16.49 -20.98
N CYS A 129 6.91 17.34 -21.53
CA CYS A 129 7.19 18.07 -22.76
C CYS A 129 8.45 18.94 -22.61
N ILE A 130 8.56 19.69 -21.50
CA ILE A 130 9.73 20.52 -21.21
C ILE A 130 11.01 19.67 -21.10
N ASP A 131 10.97 18.53 -20.40
CA ASP A 131 12.12 17.59 -20.32
C ASP A 131 12.58 17.11 -21.70
N LYS A 132 11.64 16.94 -22.66
CA LYS A 132 11.93 16.54 -24.04
C LYS A 132 12.27 17.69 -24.98
N GLY A 133 12.33 18.93 -24.49
CA GLY A 133 12.64 20.11 -25.30
C GLY A 133 11.44 20.70 -26.05
N GLU A 134 10.23 20.19 -25.80
CA GLU A 134 8.99 20.69 -26.38
C GLU A 134 8.38 21.76 -25.48
N ILE A 135 8.44 23.02 -25.94
CA ILE A 135 7.95 24.20 -25.22
C ILE A 135 6.77 24.88 -25.93
N LYS A 136 6.28 24.28 -27.03
CA LYS A 136 5.20 24.82 -27.86
C LYS A 136 3.91 24.03 -27.61
N GLY A 137 2.80 24.76 -27.50
CA GLY A 137 1.48 24.18 -27.20
C GLY A 137 1.03 24.59 -25.81
N ALA A 138 0.22 25.64 -25.73
CA ALA A 138 -0.56 25.88 -24.53
C ALA A 138 -1.62 24.77 -24.47
N LEU A 139 -1.56 23.90 -23.47
CA LEU A 139 -2.66 23.00 -23.14
C LEU A 139 -3.76 23.78 -22.43
N ALA A 140 -4.18 24.94 -22.97
CA ALA A 140 -5.12 25.89 -22.36
C ALA A 140 -6.31 25.16 -21.69
#